data_AF-A0AAU2UG88-F1
#
_entry.id   AF-A0AAU2UG88-F1
#
_cell.length_a   1.000
_cell.length_b   1.000
_cell.length_c   1.000
_cell.angle_alpha   90.00
_cell.angle_beta   90.00
_cell.angle_gamma   90.00
#
_symmetry.space_group_name_H-M   'P 1'
#
loop_
_entity.id
_entity.type
_entity.pdbx_description
1 polymer ?
#
loop_
_entity_poly.entity_id
_entity_poly.type
_entity_poly.pdbx_seq_one_letter_code
_entity_poly.pdbx_strand_id
1 'polypeptide(L)'
;MERLDESGFAPPQLTRLSENDPWIRAKDAPQPPTPYYLDKKYIPVGEDTVKSESRLKKLNEIARRRFEAIQWDNMMEKLKSDAGNNHTALKTDESAELLKKAIEDYKIAHTQMGDAAEALGERAAELHYMADKHPDFDSQPLLGPKNGNDQFDQVWKHKDGRVIVVEAKSSPGTELGRRTLPSGKQVSQGSREYFLDIIRVMKRRGENEVVEALNNALKYEKLEYVVVRGNKNTGTYTGYNYRRFDISKDSLP
;
A
#
# COMPACT_ATOMS: atom_id res chain seq x y z
N MET A 1 7.64 -1.20 18.63
CA MET A 1 8.19 -2.21 19.56
C MET A 1 7.22 -3.38 19.54
N GLU A 2 7.49 -4.42 18.75
CA GLU A 2 6.66 -5.63 18.77
C GLU A 2 6.85 -6.34 20.10
N ARG A 3 5.75 -6.65 20.79
CA ARG A 3 5.77 -7.48 22.00
C ARG A 3 5.93 -8.91 21.54
N LEU A 4 7.13 -9.48 21.70
CA LEU A 4 7.36 -10.90 21.53
C LEU A 4 6.67 -11.66 22.68
N ASP A 5 6.14 -12.84 22.39
CA ASP A 5 5.62 -13.71 23.43
C ASP A 5 6.75 -14.54 24.08
N GLU A 6 6.40 -15.36 25.07
CA GLU A 6 7.32 -16.22 25.81
C GLU A 6 8.07 -17.23 24.92
N SER A 7 7.63 -17.44 23.67
CA SER A 7 8.27 -18.31 22.70
C SER A 7 9.24 -17.59 21.76
N GLY A 8 9.44 -16.28 21.94
CA GLY A 8 10.35 -15.47 21.11
C GLY A 8 9.78 -15.14 19.73
N PHE A 9 8.50 -15.44 19.48
CA PHE A 9 7.81 -15.11 18.24
C PHE A 9 6.87 -13.91 18.45
N ALA A 10 6.60 -13.19 17.37
CA ALA A 10 5.53 -12.20 17.40
C ALA A 10 4.19 -12.96 17.52
N PRO A 11 3.36 -12.66 18.54
CA PRO A 11 2.08 -13.31 18.71
C PRO A 11 1.23 -13.09 17.43
N PRO A 12 0.47 -14.10 16.99
CA PRO A 12 -0.31 -13.99 15.78
C PRO A 12 -1.30 -12.83 15.91
N GLN A 13 -1.38 -11.99 14.88
CA GLN A 13 -2.46 -11.00 14.81
C GLN A 13 -3.80 -11.73 14.73
N LEU A 14 -4.72 -11.39 15.63
CA LEU A 14 -6.06 -11.97 15.69
C LEU A 14 -7.10 -10.98 15.15
N THR A 15 -8.16 -11.52 14.56
CA THR A 15 -9.33 -10.78 14.11
C THR A 15 -10.61 -11.57 14.41
N ARG A 16 -11.77 -10.94 14.30
CA ARG A 16 -13.10 -11.57 14.43
C ARG A 16 -14.03 -10.99 13.36
N LEU A 17 -14.88 -11.83 12.78
CA LEU A 17 -15.76 -11.45 11.66
C LEU A 17 -17.00 -10.66 12.11
N SER A 18 -17.39 -10.84 13.37
CA SER A 18 -18.40 -10.05 14.07
C SER A 18 -18.12 -10.10 15.57
N GLU A 19 -18.86 -9.34 16.37
CA GLU A 19 -18.70 -9.37 17.83
C GLU A 19 -18.97 -10.74 18.44
N ASN A 20 -19.79 -11.57 17.77
CA ASN A 20 -20.23 -12.88 18.22
C ASN A 20 -19.41 -14.03 17.63
N ASP A 21 -18.49 -13.75 16.70
CA ASP A 21 -17.66 -14.78 16.07
C ASP A 21 -16.38 -15.05 16.88
N PRO A 22 -15.84 -16.29 16.81
CA PRO A 22 -14.58 -16.60 17.45
C PRO A 22 -13.42 -15.79 16.87
N TRP A 23 -12.42 -15.51 17.70
CA TRP A 23 -11.16 -14.95 17.23
C TRP A 23 -10.45 -15.96 16.33
N ILE A 24 -10.03 -15.50 15.15
CA ILE A 24 -9.25 -16.24 14.16
C ILE A 24 -7.94 -15.50 13.89
N ARG A 25 -6.95 -16.18 13.31
CA ARG A 25 -5.73 -15.47 12.86
C ARG A 25 -6.11 -14.55 11.70
N ALA A 26 -5.58 -13.33 11.67
CA ALA A 26 -5.85 -12.35 10.64
C ALA A 26 -5.58 -12.88 9.22
N LYS A 27 -4.58 -13.76 9.07
CA LYS A 27 -4.25 -14.42 7.81
C LYS A 27 -5.25 -15.50 7.38
N ASP A 28 -5.99 -16.07 8.33
CA ASP A 28 -6.99 -17.13 8.09
C ASP A 28 -8.39 -16.54 7.88
N ALA A 29 -8.55 -15.23 8.04
CA ALA A 29 -9.81 -14.55 7.75
C ALA A 29 -10.17 -14.68 6.26
N PRO A 30 -11.44 -14.92 5.93
CA PRO A 30 -11.91 -14.91 4.55
C PRO A 30 -11.46 -13.65 3.83
N GLN A 31 -11.07 -13.79 2.56
CA GLN A 31 -10.72 -12.62 1.78
C GLN A 31 -11.93 -11.68 1.67
N PRO A 32 -11.72 -10.36 1.83
CA PRO A 32 -12.78 -9.40 1.56
C PRO A 32 -13.29 -9.54 0.12
N PRO A 33 -14.54 -9.15 -0.15
CA PRO A 33 -15.05 -9.11 -1.52
C PRO A 33 -14.11 -8.32 -2.44
N THR A 34 -13.96 -8.83 -3.66
CA THR A 34 -13.18 -8.13 -4.70
C THR A 34 -13.94 -6.86 -5.09
N PRO A 35 -13.27 -5.68 -5.17
CA PRO A 35 -13.93 -4.47 -5.59
C PRO A 35 -14.37 -4.55 -7.05
N TYR A 36 -15.38 -3.76 -7.41
CA TYR A 36 -15.77 -3.58 -8.81
C TYR A 36 -14.82 -2.63 -9.52
N TYR A 37 -14.74 -2.77 -10.85
CA TYR A 37 -13.87 -1.95 -11.69
C TYR A 37 -14.63 -1.45 -12.91
N LEU A 38 -14.35 -0.21 -13.28
CA LEU A 38 -14.82 0.38 -14.54
C LEU A 38 -14.05 -0.22 -15.72
N ASP A 39 -12.76 -0.48 -15.53
CA ASP A 39 -11.89 -1.06 -16.54
C ASP A 39 -11.91 -2.60 -16.48
N LYS A 40 -12.04 -3.26 -17.63
CA LYS A 40 -12.03 -4.73 -17.72
C LYS A 40 -10.70 -5.36 -17.30
N LYS A 41 -9.59 -4.67 -17.54
CA LYS A 41 -8.22 -5.10 -17.24
C LYS A 41 -7.39 -3.91 -16.77
N TYR A 42 -6.23 -4.19 -16.19
CA TYR A 42 -5.21 -3.16 -15.98
C TYR A 42 -4.76 -2.57 -17.33
N ILE A 43 -4.55 -1.26 -17.34
CA ILE A 43 -4.07 -0.50 -18.49
C ILE A 43 -2.57 -0.24 -18.28
N PRO A 44 -1.68 -0.80 -19.12
CA PRO A 44 -0.25 -0.57 -19.01
C PRO A 44 0.14 0.79 -19.61
N VAL A 45 1.10 1.44 -18.98
CA VAL A 45 1.71 2.70 -19.44
C VAL A 45 3.22 2.56 -19.28
N GLY A 46 3.95 2.69 -20.39
CA GLY A 46 5.40 2.56 -20.45
C GLY A 46 6.14 3.82 -20.00
N GLU A 47 7.38 3.68 -19.58
CA GLU A 47 8.25 4.80 -19.18
C GLU A 47 8.50 5.81 -20.31
N ASP A 48 8.36 5.40 -21.56
CA ASP A 48 8.52 6.23 -22.75
C ASP A 48 7.48 7.35 -22.83
N THR A 49 6.35 7.25 -22.10
CA THR A 49 5.34 8.30 -22.05
C THR A 49 5.66 9.43 -21.09
N VAL A 50 6.72 9.31 -20.27
CA VAL A 50 7.13 10.36 -19.33
C VAL A 50 7.71 11.55 -20.09
N LYS A 51 6.92 12.62 -20.24
CA LYS A 51 7.29 13.80 -21.06
C LYS A 51 8.44 14.66 -20.54
N SER A 52 8.89 14.43 -19.31
CA SER A 52 9.90 15.27 -18.65
C SER A 52 11.10 14.43 -18.25
N GLU A 53 12.27 14.75 -18.80
CA GLU A 53 13.52 14.08 -18.48
C GLU A 53 13.85 14.15 -16.98
N SER A 54 13.55 15.28 -16.33
CA SER A 54 13.80 15.44 -14.90
C SER A 54 12.90 14.54 -14.05
N ARG A 55 11.64 14.32 -14.46
CA ARG A 55 10.75 13.34 -13.81
C ARG A 55 11.22 11.91 -14.06
N LEU A 56 11.61 11.58 -15.29
CA LEU A 56 12.13 10.25 -15.62
C LEU A 56 13.40 9.93 -14.82
N LYS A 57 14.31 10.89 -14.65
CA LYS A 57 15.51 10.72 -13.81
C LYS A 57 15.15 10.41 -12.35
N LYS A 58 14.18 11.11 -11.77
CA LYS A 58 13.69 10.84 -10.41
C LYS A 58 13.08 9.44 -10.29
N LEU A 59 12.24 9.06 -11.26
CA LEU A 59 11.62 7.73 -11.30
C LEU A 59 12.68 6.62 -11.40
N ASN A 60 13.71 6.80 -12.23
CA ASN A 60 14.84 5.88 -12.33
C ASN A 60 15.62 5.76 -11.01
N GLU A 61 15.86 6.87 -10.33
CA GLU A 61 16.54 6.85 -9.03
C GLU A 61 15.73 6.05 -7.98
N ILE A 62 14.42 6.23 -7.94
CA ILE A 62 13.54 5.51 -7.01
C ILE A 62 13.46 4.01 -7.37
N ALA A 63 13.36 3.68 -8.66
CA ALA A 63 13.40 2.30 -9.13
C ALA A 63 14.70 1.60 -8.74
N ARG A 64 15.85 2.29 -8.88
CA ARG A 64 17.15 1.80 -8.43
C ARG A 64 17.19 1.54 -6.92
N ARG A 65 16.76 2.51 -6.11
CA ARG A 65 16.73 2.35 -4.64
C ARG A 65 15.87 1.16 -4.22
N ARG A 66 14.69 0.99 -4.82
CA ARG A 66 13.83 -0.19 -4.57
C ARG A 66 14.53 -1.49 -4.94
N PHE A 67 15.17 -1.54 -6.10
CA PHE A 67 15.90 -2.73 -6.54
C PHE A 67 17.01 -3.10 -5.56
N GLU A 68 17.85 -2.13 -5.18
CA GLU A 68 18.92 -2.30 -4.19
C GLU A 68 18.39 -2.77 -2.83
N ALA A 69 17.30 -2.17 -2.34
CA ALA A 69 16.68 -2.55 -1.07
C ALA A 69 16.11 -3.99 -1.10
N ILE A 70 15.52 -4.43 -2.22
CA ILE A 70 15.08 -5.82 -2.39
C ILE A 70 16.27 -6.79 -2.40
N GLN A 71 17.37 -6.44 -3.07
CA GLN A 71 18.56 -7.29 -3.06
C GLN A 71 19.12 -7.42 -1.64
N TRP A 72 19.13 -6.32 -0.89
CA TRP A 72 19.57 -6.30 0.51
C TRP A 72 18.66 -7.15 1.42
N ASP A 73 17.34 -6.99 1.31
CA ASP A 73 16.37 -7.80 2.07
C ASP A 73 16.55 -9.30 1.80
N ASN A 74 16.66 -9.69 0.53
CA ASN A 74 16.89 -11.09 0.15
C ASN A 74 18.19 -11.65 0.73
N MET A 75 19.28 -10.86 0.73
CA MET A 75 20.56 -11.26 1.32
C MET A 75 20.43 -11.45 2.84
N MET A 76 19.73 -10.52 3.51
CA MET A 76 19.54 -10.58 4.96
C MET A 76 18.59 -11.70 5.39
N GLU A 77 17.57 -12.01 4.58
CA GLU A 77 16.70 -13.16 4.80
C GLU A 77 17.50 -14.46 4.78
N LYS A 78 18.40 -14.60 3.79
CA LYS A 78 19.31 -15.75 3.70
C LYS A 78 20.22 -15.85 4.92
N LEU A 79 20.85 -14.74 5.33
CA LEU A 79 21.70 -14.71 6.53
C LEU A 79 20.94 -15.10 7.80
N LYS A 80 19.70 -14.62 7.96
CA LYS A 80 18.81 -15.03 9.07
C LYS A 80 18.52 -16.53 9.03
N SER A 81 18.24 -17.09 7.84
CA SER A 81 17.97 -18.51 7.67
C SER A 81 19.20 -19.36 8.00
N ASP A 82 20.39 -18.98 7.49
CA ASP A 82 21.65 -19.68 7.75
C ASP A 82 22.01 -19.64 9.24
N ALA A 83 21.84 -18.49 9.91
CA ALA A 83 22.05 -18.37 11.35
C ALA A 83 21.07 -19.25 12.15
N GLY A 84 19.80 -19.34 11.71
CA GLY A 84 18.79 -20.20 12.34
C GLY A 84 19.13 -21.69 12.22
N ASN A 85 19.61 -22.11 11.04
CA ASN A 85 20.10 -23.48 10.82
C ASN A 85 21.32 -23.79 11.69
N ASN A 86 22.26 -22.84 11.79
CA ASN A 86 23.46 -23.00 12.60
C ASN A 86 23.14 -23.11 14.10
N HIS A 87 22.25 -22.25 14.62
CA HIS A 87 21.79 -22.34 16.00
C HIS A 87 21.07 -23.66 16.30
N THR A 88 20.25 -24.14 15.36
CA THR A 88 19.57 -25.44 15.48
C THR A 88 20.56 -26.60 15.62
N ALA A 89 21.69 -26.53 14.89
CA ALA A 89 22.74 -27.54 14.91
C ALA A 89 23.64 -27.47 16.16
N LEU A 90 24.09 -26.27 16.54
CA LEU A 90 25.10 -26.09 17.59
C LEU A 90 24.51 -25.89 18.99
N LYS A 91 23.38 -25.19 19.11
CA LYS A 91 22.71 -24.87 20.38
C LYS A 91 23.63 -24.23 21.44
N THR A 92 24.58 -23.42 21.00
CA THR A 92 25.50 -22.66 21.89
C THR A 92 25.04 -21.21 22.07
N ASP A 93 25.49 -20.55 23.13
CA ASP A 93 25.23 -19.13 23.37
C ASP A 93 25.74 -18.24 22.22
N GLU A 94 26.91 -18.56 21.66
CA GLU A 94 27.46 -17.85 20.50
C GLU A 94 26.54 -17.96 19.26
N SER A 95 26.03 -19.17 18.98
CA SER A 95 25.10 -19.37 17.88
C SER A 95 23.75 -18.67 18.10
N ALA A 96 23.32 -18.53 19.36
CA ALA A 96 22.09 -17.81 19.72
C ALA A 96 22.25 -16.30 19.49
N GLU A 97 23.40 -15.72 19.87
CA GLU A 97 23.68 -14.29 19.67
C GLU A 97 23.80 -13.94 18.18
N LEU A 98 24.42 -14.79 17.37
CA LEU A 98 24.47 -14.62 15.91
C LEU A 98 23.07 -14.64 15.29
N LEU A 99 22.21 -15.56 15.71
CA LEU A 99 20.82 -15.61 15.23
C LEU A 99 20.05 -14.34 15.61
N LYS A 100 20.18 -13.89 16.87
CA LYS A 100 19.54 -12.66 17.33
C LYS A 100 19.96 -11.45 16.49
N LYS A 101 21.27 -11.27 16.26
CA LYS A 101 21.79 -10.19 15.41
C LYS A 101 21.25 -10.29 13.98
N ALA A 102 21.24 -11.48 13.39
CA ALA A 102 20.73 -11.68 12.03
C ALA A 102 19.23 -11.37 11.91
N ILE A 103 18.43 -11.66 12.95
CA ILE A 103 17.01 -11.26 13.03
C ILE A 103 16.88 -9.73 13.07
N GLU A 104 17.68 -9.04 13.89
CA GLU A 104 17.66 -7.59 14.00
C GLU A 104 18.05 -6.91 12.67
N ASP A 105 19.14 -7.35 12.06
CA ASP A 105 19.61 -6.80 10.78
C ASP A 105 18.58 -7.06 9.66
N TYR A 106 17.95 -8.25 9.63
CA TYR A 106 16.86 -8.55 8.70
C TYR A 106 15.66 -7.62 8.90
N LYS A 107 15.25 -7.32 10.14
CA LYS A 107 14.14 -6.39 10.38
C LYS A 107 14.42 -4.99 9.81
N ILE A 108 15.66 -4.52 9.92
CA ILE A 108 16.09 -3.24 9.37
C ILE A 108 16.01 -3.28 7.84
N ALA A 109 16.55 -4.32 7.22
CA ALA A 109 16.52 -4.50 5.76
C ALA A 109 15.08 -4.58 5.22
N HIS A 110 14.23 -5.35 5.89
CA HIS A 110 12.83 -5.54 5.52
C HIS A 110 12.02 -4.24 5.59
N THR A 111 12.26 -3.43 6.62
CA THR A 111 11.65 -2.10 6.74
C THR A 111 12.08 -1.21 5.58
N GLN A 112 13.38 -1.13 5.28
CA GLN A 112 13.89 -0.31 4.18
C GLN A 112 13.37 -0.77 2.81
N MET A 113 13.22 -2.08 2.62
CA MET A 113 12.63 -2.65 1.41
C MET A 113 11.15 -2.25 1.27
N GLY A 114 10.39 -2.30 2.36
CA GLY A 114 9.01 -1.81 2.42
C GLY A 114 8.91 -0.33 2.01
N ASP A 115 9.68 0.53 2.68
CA ASP A 115 9.70 1.98 2.42
C ASP A 115 10.07 2.29 0.96
N ALA A 116 11.10 1.62 0.42
CA ALA A 116 11.52 1.83 -0.97
C ALA A 116 10.49 1.30 -1.98
N ALA A 117 9.75 0.24 -1.64
CA ALA A 117 8.67 -0.27 -2.45
C ALA A 117 7.49 0.71 -2.47
N GLU A 118 7.02 1.17 -1.30
CA GLU A 118 5.95 2.16 -1.17
C GLU A 118 6.29 3.44 -1.97
N ALA A 119 7.51 3.96 -1.78
CA ALA A 119 8.00 5.13 -2.51
C ALA A 119 7.94 4.97 -4.04
N LEU A 120 8.24 3.78 -4.59
CA LEU A 120 8.10 3.57 -6.04
C LEU A 120 6.65 3.67 -6.49
N GLY A 121 5.73 3.05 -5.76
CA GLY A 121 4.30 3.09 -6.08
C GLY A 121 3.77 4.52 -6.07
N GLU A 122 4.00 5.23 -4.98
CA GLU A 122 3.51 6.61 -4.78
C GLU A 122 4.10 7.56 -5.83
N ARG A 123 5.40 7.44 -6.11
CA ARG A 123 6.06 8.33 -7.07
C ARG A 123 5.70 8.00 -8.51
N ALA A 124 5.40 6.74 -8.83
CA ALA A 124 4.82 6.39 -10.13
C ALA A 124 3.41 7.00 -10.29
N ALA A 125 2.59 6.99 -9.24
CA ALA A 125 1.30 7.67 -9.24
C ALA A 125 1.44 9.19 -9.42
N GLU A 126 2.32 9.84 -8.67
CA GLU A 126 2.48 11.29 -8.70
C GLU A 126 3.20 11.77 -9.97
N LEU A 127 4.42 11.29 -10.21
CA LEU A 127 5.33 11.84 -11.22
C LEU A 127 5.06 11.33 -12.63
N HIS A 128 4.20 10.33 -12.78
CA HIS A 128 3.83 9.76 -14.07
C HIS A 128 2.31 9.77 -14.29
N TYR A 129 1.52 9.02 -13.50
CA TYR A 129 0.07 8.95 -13.71
C TYR A 129 -0.60 10.32 -13.64
N MET A 130 -0.50 10.99 -12.49
CA MET A 130 -1.12 12.30 -12.26
C MET A 130 -0.50 13.36 -13.16
N ALA A 131 0.84 13.42 -13.22
CA ALA A 131 1.51 14.47 -13.95
C ALA A 131 1.38 14.38 -15.49
N ASP A 132 1.00 13.23 -16.07
CA ASP A 132 0.71 13.11 -17.50
C ASP A 132 -0.79 13.07 -17.85
N LYS A 133 -1.64 12.47 -17.01
CA LYS A 133 -3.08 12.36 -17.26
C LYS A 133 -3.88 13.54 -16.71
N HIS A 134 -3.39 14.17 -15.64
CA HIS A 134 -4.12 15.14 -14.83
C HIS A 134 -3.21 16.30 -14.37
N PRO A 135 -2.47 16.97 -15.28
CA PRO A 135 -1.46 17.96 -14.94
C PRO A 135 -2.02 19.23 -14.27
N ASP A 136 -3.33 19.45 -14.35
CA ASP A 136 -4.08 20.57 -13.80
C ASP A 136 -4.67 20.32 -12.40
N PHE A 137 -4.42 19.14 -11.82
CA PHE A 137 -4.89 18.79 -10.48
C PHE A 137 -3.85 19.14 -9.41
N ASP A 138 -4.34 19.62 -8.26
CA ASP A 138 -3.56 19.98 -7.09
C ASP A 138 -3.59 18.86 -6.04
N SER A 139 -2.41 18.43 -5.59
CA SER A 139 -2.28 17.44 -4.51
C SER A 139 -2.79 18.01 -3.20
N GLN A 140 -3.52 17.20 -2.44
CA GLN A 140 -4.09 17.59 -1.16
C GLN A 140 -3.26 16.99 0.00
N PRO A 141 -2.89 17.82 1.00
CA PRO A 141 -2.25 17.31 2.20
C PRO A 141 -3.24 16.44 2.98
N LEU A 142 -2.78 15.27 3.41
CA LEU A 142 -3.54 14.36 4.26
C LEU A 142 -2.95 14.34 5.67
N LEU A 143 -3.81 14.29 6.69
CA LEU A 143 -3.41 14.28 8.10
C LEU A 143 -3.37 12.85 8.68
N GLY A 144 -3.38 11.85 7.80
CA GLY A 144 -3.32 10.44 8.17
C GLY A 144 -1.99 10.05 8.82
N PRO A 145 -1.96 8.89 9.50
CA PRO A 145 -0.73 8.39 10.12
C PRO A 145 0.35 8.09 9.07
N LYS A 146 1.63 7.93 9.45
CA LYS A 146 2.64 7.55 8.44
C LYS A 146 2.51 6.11 7.94
N ASN A 147 1.79 5.25 8.66
CA ASN A 147 1.48 3.92 8.17
C ASN A 147 0.25 4.03 7.25
N GLY A 148 0.24 3.34 6.11
CA GLY A 148 -0.83 3.42 5.08
C GLY A 148 -2.23 2.97 5.52
N ASN A 149 -2.47 2.79 6.82
CA ASN A 149 -3.78 2.53 7.38
C ASN A 149 -4.59 3.82 7.51
N ASP A 150 -5.92 3.70 7.42
CA ASP A 150 -6.88 4.77 7.70
C ASP A 150 -6.81 6.00 6.76
N GLN A 151 -6.13 5.93 5.63
CA GLN A 151 -6.10 7.03 4.65
C GLN A 151 -6.00 6.51 3.22
N PHE A 152 -6.25 7.38 2.26
CA PHE A 152 -5.88 7.16 0.86
C PHE A 152 -4.40 7.49 0.66
N ASP A 153 -3.72 6.82 -0.28
CA ASP A 153 -2.32 7.12 -0.56
C ASP A 153 -2.17 8.54 -1.13
N GLN A 154 -3.09 8.97 -2.02
CA GLN A 154 -3.13 10.35 -2.53
C GLN A 154 -4.55 10.82 -2.83
N VAL A 155 -4.79 12.13 -2.63
CA VAL A 155 -6.02 12.82 -3.06
C VAL A 155 -5.64 14.07 -3.84
N TRP A 156 -6.28 14.28 -4.97
CA TRP A 156 -6.01 15.38 -5.89
C TRP A 156 -7.31 16.11 -6.26
N LYS A 157 -7.30 17.44 -6.24
CA LYS A 157 -8.47 18.28 -6.57
C LYS A 157 -8.20 19.08 -7.82
N HIS A 158 -9.24 19.28 -8.63
CA HIS A 158 -9.22 20.26 -9.70
C HIS A 158 -10.24 21.37 -9.41
N LYS A 159 -9.98 22.57 -9.91
CA LYS A 159 -10.79 23.79 -9.66
C LYS A 159 -12.27 23.68 -10.08
N ASP A 160 -12.61 22.77 -10.99
CA ASP A 160 -14.00 22.53 -11.44
C ASP A 160 -14.78 21.54 -10.55
N GLY A 161 -14.19 21.12 -9.42
CA GLY A 161 -14.80 20.21 -8.46
C GLY A 161 -14.57 18.72 -8.77
N ARG A 162 -13.78 18.37 -9.78
CA ARG A 162 -13.29 16.99 -9.95
C ARG A 162 -12.30 16.62 -8.86
N VAL A 163 -12.34 15.36 -8.44
CA VAL A 163 -11.43 14.79 -7.44
C VAL A 163 -10.93 13.44 -7.93
N ILE A 164 -9.64 13.18 -7.73
CA ILE A 164 -9.01 11.90 -8.02
C ILE A 164 -8.41 11.36 -6.73
N VAL A 165 -8.76 10.13 -6.41
CA VAL A 165 -8.17 9.37 -5.31
C VAL A 165 -7.33 8.25 -5.89
N VAL A 166 -6.09 8.14 -5.41
CA VAL A 166 -5.14 7.14 -5.89
C VAL A 166 -4.74 6.21 -4.76
N GLU A 167 -4.89 4.90 -4.99
CA GLU A 167 -4.18 3.84 -4.26
C GLU A 167 -2.91 3.51 -5.04
N ALA A 168 -1.76 3.70 -4.42
CA ALA A 168 -0.45 3.46 -5.00
C ALA A 168 0.13 2.13 -4.52
N LYS A 169 0.58 1.28 -5.44
CA LYS A 169 1.22 0.00 -5.13
C LYS A 169 2.54 -0.15 -5.85
N SER A 170 3.48 -0.79 -5.18
CA SER A 170 4.87 -0.92 -5.66
C SER A 170 5.05 -1.91 -6.82
N SER A 171 4.10 -2.83 -7.01
CA SER A 171 4.19 -3.86 -8.05
C SER A 171 2.81 -4.33 -8.53
N PRO A 172 2.71 -4.97 -9.72
CA PRO A 172 1.45 -5.52 -10.20
C PRO A 172 0.88 -6.64 -9.33
N GLY A 173 1.73 -7.34 -8.56
CA GLY A 173 1.34 -8.45 -7.70
C GLY A 173 0.99 -8.05 -6.26
N THR A 174 1.20 -6.78 -5.88
CA THR A 174 0.88 -6.31 -4.53
C THR A 174 -0.63 -6.37 -4.31
N GLU A 175 -1.06 -6.99 -3.23
CA GLU A 175 -2.47 -7.10 -2.87
C GLU A 175 -3.05 -5.72 -2.51
N LEU A 176 -4.37 -5.59 -2.66
CA LEU A 176 -5.08 -4.42 -2.16
C LEU A 176 -5.19 -4.51 -0.63
N GLY A 177 -5.12 -3.36 0.02
CA GLY A 177 -5.33 -3.26 1.46
C GLY A 177 -6.73 -3.77 1.83
N ARG A 178 -6.85 -4.35 3.02
CA ARG A 178 -8.11 -4.81 3.59
C ARG A 178 -8.45 -4.02 4.84
N ARG A 179 -9.73 -3.94 5.18
CA ARG A 179 -10.20 -3.22 6.36
C ARG A 179 -11.39 -3.91 7.01
N THR A 180 -11.36 -3.98 8.34
CA THR A 180 -12.52 -4.34 9.16
C THR A 180 -13.34 -3.09 9.45
N LEU A 181 -14.59 -3.07 8.98
CA LEU A 181 -15.53 -2.01 9.30
C LEU A 181 -16.01 -2.12 10.76
N PRO A 182 -16.60 -1.07 11.35
CA PRO A 182 -17.19 -1.15 12.69
C PRO A 182 -18.25 -2.24 12.86
N SER A 183 -18.88 -2.68 11.77
CA SER A 183 -19.82 -3.80 11.75
C SER A 183 -19.16 -5.19 11.82
N GLY A 184 -17.82 -5.27 11.82
CA GLY A 184 -17.06 -6.51 11.72
C GLY A 184 -16.84 -7.01 10.29
N LYS A 185 -17.64 -6.54 9.32
CA LYS A 185 -17.51 -6.90 7.90
C LYS A 185 -16.14 -6.44 7.36
N GLN A 186 -15.51 -7.30 6.54
CA GLN A 186 -14.25 -7.00 5.86
C GLN A 186 -14.51 -6.42 4.48
N VAL A 187 -13.73 -5.40 4.10
CA VAL A 187 -13.79 -4.76 2.78
C VAL A 187 -12.39 -4.52 2.21
N SER A 188 -12.32 -4.42 0.89
CA SER A 188 -11.08 -4.17 0.14
C SER A 188 -10.94 -2.71 -0.23
N GLN A 189 -9.70 -2.20 -0.28
CA GLN A 189 -9.39 -0.97 -1.01
C GLN A 189 -10.03 -1.00 -2.41
N GLY A 190 -10.56 0.14 -2.84
CA GLY A 190 -11.33 0.21 -4.09
C GLY A 190 -12.83 -0.07 -3.96
N SER A 191 -13.31 -0.57 -2.82
CA SER A 191 -14.76 -0.70 -2.59
C SER A 191 -15.38 0.61 -2.13
N ARG A 192 -16.69 0.76 -2.37
CA ARG A 192 -17.45 1.93 -1.91
C ARG A 192 -17.43 2.05 -0.39
N GLU A 193 -17.59 0.94 0.33
CA GLU A 193 -17.64 0.91 1.78
C GLU A 193 -16.27 1.24 2.40
N TYR A 194 -15.18 0.74 1.80
CA TYR A 194 -13.84 1.15 2.18
C TYR A 194 -13.68 2.66 2.03
N PHE A 195 -14.04 3.20 0.86
CA PHE A 195 -13.94 4.62 0.55
C PHE A 195 -14.71 5.49 1.55
N LEU A 196 -15.96 5.15 1.85
CA LEU A 196 -16.79 5.87 2.81
C LEU A 196 -16.27 5.75 4.25
N ASP A 197 -15.69 4.61 4.62
CA ASP A 197 -15.07 4.44 5.93
C ASP A 197 -13.84 5.34 6.10
N ILE A 198 -12.98 5.43 5.08
CA ILE A 198 -11.83 6.33 5.07
C ILE A 198 -12.28 7.79 5.19
N ILE A 199 -13.31 8.22 4.45
CA ILE A 199 -13.89 9.56 4.59
C ILE A 199 -14.32 9.83 6.04
N ARG A 200 -14.98 8.86 6.69
CA ARG A 200 -15.38 8.99 8.10
C ARG A 200 -14.17 9.19 9.00
N VAL A 201 -13.06 8.49 8.77
CA VAL A 201 -11.84 8.65 9.57
C VAL A 201 -11.15 9.99 9.28
N MET A 202 -11.03 10.40 8.02
CA MET A 202 -10.51 11.72 7.62
C MET A 202 -11.28 12.85 8.30
N LYS A 203 -12.61 12.74 8.36
CA LYS A 203 -13.46 13.71 9.06
C LYS A 203 -13.13 13.82 10.55
N ARG A 204 -12.88 12.70 11.22
CA ARG A 204 -12.49 12.68 12.64
C ARG A 204 -11.11 13.30 12.88
N ARG A 205 -10.23 13.25 11.88
CA ARG A 205 -8.91 13.91 11.90
C ARG A 205 -8.96 15.40 11.59
N GLY A 206 -10.11 15.94 11.20
CA GLY A 206 -10.25 17.36 10.88
C GLY A 206 -9.92 17.72 9.43
N GLU A 207 -9.84 16.75 8.51
CA GLU A 207 -9.60 16.96 7.08
C GLU A 207 -10.86 17.45 6.34
N ASN A 208 -11.55 18.44 6.91
CA ASN A 208 -12.91 18.82 6.54
C ASN A 208 -13.03 19.28 5.07
N GLU A 209 -12.09 20.08 4.58
CA GLU A 209 -12.13 20.59 3.19
C GLU A 209 -11.93 19.48 2.15
N VAL A 210 -11.05 18.51 2.44
CA VAL A 210 -10.80 17.36 1.57
C VAL A 210 -12.03 16.43 1.59
N VAL A 211 -12.57 16.18 2.77
CA VAL A 211 -13.81 15.40 2.95
C VAL A 211 -15.00 16.03 2.23
N GLU A 212 -15.16 17.34 2.30
CA GLU A 212 -16.22 18.05 1.58
C GLU A 212 -16.05 17.92 0.07
N ALA A 213 -14.83 18.09 -0.45
CA ALA A 213 -14.53 17.92 -1.85
C ALA A 213 -14.83 16.49 -2.34
N LEU A 214 -14.44 15.47 -1.56
CA LEU A 214 -14.73 14.06 -1.87
C LEU A 214 -16.23 13.77 -1.89
N ASN A 215 -16.98 14.26 -0.90
CA ASN A 215 -18.43 14.07 -0.84
C ASN A 215 -19.15 14.77 -2.01
N ASN A 216 -18.72 16.00 -2.35
CA ASN A 216 -19.27 16.72 -3.50
C ASN A 216 -18.95 16.01 -4.81
N ALA A 217 -17.69 15.59 -5.01
CA ALA A 217 -17.30 14.85 -6.20
C ALA A 217 -18.06 13.52 -6.32
N LEU A 218 -18.28 12.80 -5.22
CA LEU A 218 -19.10 11.58 -5.22
C LEU A 218 -20.56 11.88 -5.58
N LYS A 219 -21.16 12.93 -4.98
CA LYS A 219 -22.56 13.33 -5.22
C LYS A 219 -22.82 13.78 -6.65
N TYR A 220 -21.85 14.46 -7.27
CA TYR A 220 -21.97 15.02 -8.61
C TYR A 220 -21.27 14.18 -9.69
N GLU A 221 -20.90 12.94 -9.39
CA GLU A 221 -20.23 12.01 -10.32
C GLU A 221 -18.93 12.56 -10.94
N LYS A 222 -18.18 13.34 -10.16
CA LYS A 222 -16.89 13.95 -10.53
C LYS A 222 -15.69 13.30 -9.85
N LEU A 223 -15.87 12.12 -9.28
CA LEU A 223 -14.85 11.39 -8.54
C LEU A 223 -14.28 10.26 -9.40
N GLU A 224 -12.96 10.22 -9.54
CA GLU A 224 -12.25 9.04 -10.03
C GLU A 224 -11.49 8.38 -8.87
N TYR A 225 -11.66 7.07 -8.72
CA TYR A 225 -10.89 6.28 -7.75
C TYR A 225 -10.10 5.22 -8.50
N VAL A 226 -8.77 5.26 -8.38
CA VAL A 226 -7.86 4.47 -9.20
C VAL A 226 -6.80 3.78 -8.36
N VAL A 227 -6.43 2.57 -8.74
CA VAL A 227 -5.18 1.95 -8.27
C VAL A 227 -4.11 2.09 -9.34
N VAL A 228 -2.95 2.60 -8.95
CA VAL A 228 -1.73 2.70 -9.78
C VAL A 228 -0.69 1.74 -9.21
N ARG A 229 -0.12 0.89 -10.06
CA ARG A 229 0.86 -0.13 -9.71
C ARG A 229 2.14 0.10 -10.50
N GLY A 230 3.25 0.40 -9.83
CA GLY A 230 4.56 0.46 -10.48
C GLY A 230 4.91 -0.90 -11.12
N ASN A 231 5.61 -0.90 -12.25
CA ASN A 231 6.03 -2.14 -12.90
C ASN A 231 7.23 -2.78 -12.19
N LYS A 232 7.32 -4.11 -12.29
CA LYS A 232 8.54 -4.83 -11.87
C LYS A 232 9.72 -4.33 -12.70
N ASN A 233 10.86 -4.14 -12.05
CA ASN A 233 12.06 -3.63 -12.70
C ASN A 233 13.34 -4.18 -12.06
N THR A 234 14.45 -3.99 -12.75
CA THR A 234 15.81 -4.36 -12.33
C THR A 234 16.69 -3.14 -12.10
N GLY A 235 16.13 -2.08 -11.48
CA GLY A 235 16.84 -0.86 -11.12
C GLY A 235 16.68 0.32 -12.09
N THR A 236 15.82 0.18 -13.10
CA THR A 236 15.42 1.27 -14.02
C THR A 236 13.90 1.32 -14.07
N TYR A 237 13.30 2.50 -14.14
CA TYR A 237 11.85 2.63 -14.18
C TYR A 237 11.28 2.12 -15.52
N THR A 238 10.23 1.29 -15.45
CA THR A 238 9.62 0.64 -16.63
C THR A 238 8.12 0.94 -16.76
N GLY A 239 7.67 2.07 -16.21
CA GLY A 239 6.27 2.48 -16.24
C GLY A 239 5.40 1.92 -15.12
N TYR A 240 4.08 1.91 -15.35
CA TYR A 240 3.08 1.48 -14.38
C TYR A 240 1.88 0.80 -15.07
N ASN A 241 1.02 0.18 -14.27
CA ASN A 241 -0.30 -0.30 -14.64
C ASN A 241 -1.34 0.41 -13.79
N TYR A 242 -2.48 0.80 -14.35
CA TYR A 242 -3.57 1.37 -13.55
C TYR A 242 -4.91 0.74 -13.85
N ARG A 243 -5.85 0.87 -12.92
CA ARG A 243 -7.23 0.41 -13.09
C ARG A 243 -8.17 1.22 -12.21
N ARG A 244 -9.30 1.66 -12.77
CA ARG A 244 -10.29 2.47 -12.06
C ARG A 244 -11.32 1.60 -11.38
N PHE A 245 -11.57 1.89 -10.11
CA PHE A 245 -12.58 1.26 -9.30
C PHE A 245 -13.97 1.79 -9.66
N ASP A 246 -14.96 0.92 -9.54
CA ASP A 246 -16.38 1.28 -9.67
C ASP A 246 -17.01 1.28 -8.28
N ILE A 247 -17.10 2.48 -7.69
CA ILE A 247 -17.71 2.71 -6.37
C ILE A 247 -19.15 3.21 -6.46
N SER A 248 -19.79 3.07 -7.63
CA SER A 248 -21.24 3.21 -7.76
C SER A 248 -21.98 1.98 -7.22
N LYS A 249 -21.26 0.86 -7.01
CA LYS A 249 -21.79 -0.42 -6.54
C LYS A 249 -21.32 -0.70 -5.12
N ASP A 250 -22.21 -1.29 -4.34
CA ASP A 250 -21.89 -1.88 -3.04
C ASP A 250 -21.22 -3.25 -3.25
N SER A 251 -20.12 -3.49 -2.55
CA SER A 251 -19.38 -4.77 -2.56
C SER A 251 -19.87 -5.73 -1.49
N LEU A 252 -20.52 -5.19 -0.46
CA LEU A 252 -21.19 -5.96 0.57
C LEU A 252 -22.67 -6.17 0.22
N PRO A 253 -23.23 -7.36 0.51
CA PRO A 253 -24.66 -7.60 0.48
C PRO A 253 -25.39 -6.93 1.66
#